data_AF-A0AAX3V6B7-F1
#
_entry.id   AF-A0AAX3V6B7-F1
#
_cell.length_a   1.000
_cell.length_b   1.000
_cell.length_c   1.000
_cell.angle_alpha   90.00
_cell.angle_beta   90.00
_cell.angle_gamma   90.00
#
_symmetry.space_group_name_H-M   'P 1'
#
loop_
_entity.id
_entity.type
_entity.pdbx_description
1 polymer ?
#
loop_
_entity_poly.entity_id
_entity_poly.type
_entity_poly.pdbx_seq_one_letter_code
_entity_poly.pdbx_strand_id
1 'polypeptide(L)'
;MYLPDFDYVGVWSFPIMGPDAPDDAPANVVEACQAVGRDLQCRWHGPDTYMQNCVWTVSMLDDGQCHLALDAGPRPKGKSAGTSPLIGVRVVGPHIEQPVQELTALIAGEVQDELAGGFPYVHWPIEKDRFLMPSLRDGRAVWVVRSADRIVSEIGELCPR
;
A
#
# COMPACT_ATOMS: atom_id res chain seq x y z
N MET A 1 -10.59 -0.86 -25.32
CA MET A 1 -9.27 -0.27 -25.02
C MET A 1 -8.33 -1.45 -24.85
N TYR A 2 -7.39 -1.65 -25.77
CA TYR A 2 -6.36 -2.69 -25.61
C TYR A 2 -5.43 -2.20 -24.49
N LEU A 3 -5.36 -2.92 -23.38
CA LEU A 3 -4.27 -2.74 -22.43
C LEU A 3 -3.02 -3.27 -23.14
N PRO A 4 -1.89 -2.54 -23.11
CA PRO A 4 -0.65 -3.07 -23.66
C PRO A 4 -0.30 -4.37 -22.93
N ASP A 5 0.12 -5.39 -23.68
CA ASP A 5 0.70 -6.59 -23.10
C ASP A 5 2.03 -6.18 -22.46
N PHE A 6 2.16 -6.44 -21.16
CA PHE A 6 3.38 -6.22 -20.41
C PHE A 6 4.07 -7.58 -20.20
N ASP A 7 5.32 -7.68 -20.67
CA ASP A 7 6.16 -8.85 -20.41
C ASP A 7 6.88 -8.64 -19.08
N TYR A 8 6.35 -9.25 -18.01
CA TYR A 8 6.98 -9.21 -16.70
C TYR A 8 8.08 -10.27 -16.60
N VAL A 9 9.26 -9.86 -16.13
CA VAL A 9 10.39 -10.76 -15.85
C VAL A 9 10.23 -11.50 -14.52
N GLY A 10 9.35 -11.02 -13.64
CA GLY A 10 8.99 -11.69 -12.40
C GLY A 10 7.67 -11.18 -11.84
N VAL A 11 6.91 -12.09 -11.21
CA VAL A 11 5.64 -11.78 -10.54
C VAL A 11 5.58 -12.51 -9.21
N TRP A 12 5.40 -11.77 -8.13
CA TRP A 12 5.36 -12.31 -6.77
C TRP A 12 4.12 -11.79 -6.04
N SER A 13 3.45 -12.67 -5.31
CA SER A 13 2.31 -12.29 -4.47
C SER A 13 2.55 -12.70 -3.02
N PHE A 14 2.19 -11.83 -2.09
CA PHE A 14 2.35 -12.06 -0.65
C PHE A 14 1.27 -11.34 0.16
N PRO A 15 0.93 -11.82 1.37
CA PRO A 15 -0.11 -11.18 2.19
C PRO A 15 0.28 -9.77 2.61
N ILE A 16 -0.71 -8.89 2.82
CA ILE A 16 -0.55 -7.47 3.13
C ILE A 16 0.46 -7.16 4.26
N MET A 17 0.59 -8.04 5.26
CA MET A 17 1.49 -7.87 6.41
C MET A 17 2.55 -8.98 6.53
N GLY A 18 2.70 -9.83 5.52
CA GLY A 18 3.66 -10.92 5.52
C GLY A 18 3.07 -12.33 5.75
N PRO A 19 3.89 -13.40 5.78
CA PRO A 19 5.36 -13.39 5.86
C PRO A 19 6.05 -12.84 4.61
N ASP A 20 7.38 -12.67 4.68
CA ASP A 20 8.21 -12.15 3.59
C ASP A 20 7.88 -12.80 2.25
N ALA A 21 7.98 -12.00 1.19
CA ALA A 21 7.69 -12.45 -0.16
C ALA A 21 8.57 -13.66 -0.56
N PRO A 22 8.17 -14.44 -1.57
CA PRO A 22 8.96 -15.55 -2.06
C PRO A 22 10.41 -15.15 -2.36
N ASP A 23 11.33 -16.11 -2.24
CA ASP A 23 12.73 -15.95 -2.66
C ASP A 23 12.75 -15.36 -4.10
N ASP A 24 13.65 -14.40 -4.35
CA ASP A 24 13.82 -13.61 -5.59
C ASP A 24 12.91 -12.37 -5.76
N ALA A 25 11.95 -12.11 -4.88
CA ALA A 25 11.22 -10.83 -4.90
C ALA A 25 12.13 -9.64 -4.52
N PRO A 26 11.99 -8.45 -5.14
CA PRO A 26 12.78 -7.28 -4.79
C PRO A 26 12.54 -6.84 -3.34
N ALA A 27 13.52 -7.09 -2.46
CA ALA A 27 13.36 -6.97 -1.01
C ALA A 27 12.93 -5.57 -0.55
N ASN A 28 13.48 -4.52 -1.16
CA ASN A 28 13.12 -3.13 -0.87
C ASN A 28 11.66 -2.80 -1.23
N VAL A 29 11.16 -3.33 -2.35
CA VAL A 29 9.76 -3.14 -2.76
C VAL A 29 8.83 -3.89 -1.80
N VAL A 30 9.20 -5.13 -1.45
CA VAL A 30 8.45 -5.95 -0.50
C VAL A 30 8.36 -5.28 0.88
N GLU A 31 9.49 -4.80 1.40
CA GLU A 31 9.55 -4.10 2.69
C GLU A 31 8.68 -2.84 2.69
N ALA A 32 8.71 -2.05 1.60
CA ALA A 32 7.87 -0.88 1.45
C ALA A 32 6.37 -1.25 1.40
N CYS A 33 5.98 -2.27 0.63
CA CYS A 33 4.61 -2.78 0.60
C CYS A 33 4.13 -3.24 1.98
N GLN A 34 4.96 -3.96 2.73
CA GLN A 34 4.62 -4.41 4.07
C GLN A 34 4.47 -3.25 5.05
N ALA A 35 5.34 -2.23 4.99
CA ALA A 35 5.21 -1.03 5.82
C ALA A 35 3.87 -0.31 5.57
N VAL A 36 3.52 -0.07 4.31
CA VAL A 36 2.20 0.48 3.94
C VAL A 36 1.06 -0.43 4.38
N GLY A 37 1.23 -1.75 4.20
CA GLY A 37 0.28 -2.78 4.60
C GLY A 37 -0.03 -2.81 6.11
N ARG A 38 0.98 -2.54 6.96
CA ARG A 38 0.80 -2.40 8.42
C ARG A 38 -0.10 -1.21 8.76
N ASP A 39 0.12 -0.07 8.12
CA ASP A 39 -0.63 1.15 8.41
C ASP A 39 -2.05 1.12 7.82
N LEU A 40 -2.26 0.37 6.74
CA LEU A 40 -3.58 0.11 6.14
C LEU A 40 -4.55 -0.61 7.10
N GLN A 41 -4.05 -1.17 8.20
CA GLN A 41 -4.89 -1.85 9.19
C GLN A 41 -5.59 -0.91 10.17
N CYS A 42 -5.26 0.38 10.19
CA CYS A 42 -5.90 1.32 11.11
C CYS A 42 -6.08 2.71 10.50
N ARG A 43 -6.71 3.60 11.28
CA ARG A 43 -6.96 5.01 10.89
C ARG A 43 -7.68 5.13 9.54
N TRP A 44 -8.59 4.20 9.31
CA TRP A 44 -9.41 4.05 8.12
C TRP A 44 -10.76 4.74 8.35
N HIS A 45 -11.18 5.57 7.41
CA HIS A 45 -12.52 6.12 7.39
C HIS A 45 -13.19 5.81 6.05
N GLY A 46 -14.16 4.92 6.09
CA GLY A 46 -14.82 4.34 4.93
C GLY A 46 -15.58 3.10 5.37
N PRO A 47 -16.15 2.32 4.43
CA PRO A 47 -16.83 1.08 4.78
C PRO A 47 -15.86 0.04 5.34
N ASP A 48 -16.40 -0.83 6.18
CA ASP A 48 -15.67 -1.98 6.72
C ASP A 48 -15.16 -2.86 5.56
N THR A 49 -13.86 -3.10 5.56
CA THR A 49 -13.17 -3.89 4.54
C THR A 49 -12.27 -4.92 5.21
N TYR A 50 -12.18 -6.13 4.63
CA TYR A 50 -11.26 -7.18 5.11
C TYR A 50 -9.81 -6.89 4.74
N MET A 51 -9.25 -5.77 5.22
CA MET A 51 -7.91 -5.31 4.85
C MET A 51 -6.83 -6.34 5.17
N GLN A 52 -6.95 -7.04 6.29
CA GLN A 52 -6.01 -8.08 6.72
C GLN A 52 -5.93 -9.29 5.77
N ASN A 53 -6.92 -9.46 4.88
CA ASN A 53 -6.93 -10.52 3.88
C ASN A 53 -6.34 -10.08 2.53
N CYS A 54 -5.99 -8.81 2.36
CA CYS A 54 -5.51 -8.32 1.09
C CYS A 54 -4.14 -8.89 0.75
N VAL A 55 -3.85 -8.96 -0.55
CA VAL A 55 -2.64 -9.56 -1.11
C VAL A 55 -1.97 -8.53 -1.99
N TRP A 56 -0.69 -8.28 -1.72
CA TRP A 56 0.18 -7.54 -2.61
C TRP A 56 0.60 -8.44 -3.76
N THR A 57 0.66 -7.87 -4.97
CA THR A 57 1.33 -8.46 -6.12
C THR A 57 2.34 -7.46 -6.66
N VAL A 58 3.58 -7.90 -6.83
CA VAL A 58 4.67 -7.16 -7.45
C VAL A 58 4.93 -7.79 -8.81
N SER A 59 4.77 -7.01 -9.87
CA SER A 59 5.09 -7.42 -11.24
C SER A 59 6.21 -6.56 -11.79
N MET A 60 7.37 -7.14 -12.07
CA MET A 60 8.59 -6.41 -12.45
C MET A 60 8.82 -6.51 -13.96
N LEU A 61 9.14 -5.37 -14.58
CA LEU A 61 9.59 -5.25 -15.97
C LEU A 61 11.09 -5.48 -16.08
N ASP A 62 11.58 -5.69 -17.30
CA ASP A 62 12.99 -5.99 -17.59
C ASP A 62 13.94 -4.84 -17.22
N ASP A 63 13.46 -3.61 -17.23
CA ASP A 63 14.19 -2.41 -16.82
C ASP A 63 14.24 -2.20 -15.30
N GLY A 64 13.52 -3.01 -14.51
CA GLY A 64 13.46 -2.89 -13.05
C GLY A 64 12.29 -2.04 -12.53
N GLN A 65 11.44 -1.47 -13.40
CA GLN A 65 10.17 -0.88 -12.97
C GLN A 65 9.23 -1.96 -12.45
N CYS A 66 8.44 -1.62 -11.44
CA CYS A 66 7.44 -2.49 -10.84
C CYS A 66 6.04 -1.89 -10.96
N HIS A 67 5.10 -2.73 -11.35
CA HIS A 67 3.68 -2.50 -11.18
C HIS A 67 3.22 -3.26 -9.93
N LEU A 68 2.57 -2.55 -9.02
CA LEU A 68 2.03 -3.16 -7.81
C LEU A 68 0.51 -3.21 -7.89
N ALA A 69 -0.05 -4.27 -7.34
CA ALA A 69 -1.47 -4.38 -7.07
C ALA A 69 -1.69 -4.76 -5.62
N LEU A 70 -2.67 -4.14 -4.97
CA LEU A 70 -3.23 -4.61 -3.71
C LEU A 70 -4.66 -5.05 -3.98
N ASP A 71 -4.90 -6.35 -3.97
CA ASP A 71 -6.21 -6.92 -4.27
C ASP A 71 -6.80 -7.60 -3.03
N ALA A 72 -8.12 -7.76 -3.03
CA ALA A 72 -8.78 -8.59 -2.04
C ALA A 72 -8.28 -10.03 -2.16
N GLY A 73 -7.75 -10.59 -1.07
CA GLY A 73 -7.38 -11.99 -1.03
C GLY A 73 -8.57 -12.91 -0.76
N PRO A 74 -8.29 -14.17 -0.35
CA PRO A 74 -9.32 -15.18 -0.16
C PRO A 74 -10.42 -14.70 0.80
N ARG A 75 -11.67 -14.90 0.37
CA ARG A 75 -12.83 -14.54 1.18
C ARG A 75 -12.80 -15.33 2.51
N PRO A 76 -12.97 -14.66 3.66
CA PRO A 76 -12.97 -15.36 4.94
C PRO A 76 -14.19 -16.30 5.04
N LYS A 77 -14.01 -17.43 5.75
CA LYS A 77 -15.07 -18.43 5.97
C LYS A 77 -16.27 -17.85 6.75
N GLY A 78 -16.01 -16.93 7.67
CA GLY A 78 -17.03 -16.14 8.36
C GLY A 78 -17.10 -14.73 7.78
N LYS A 79 -18.30 -14.27 7.44
CA LYS A 79 -18.54 -12.90 6.99
C LYS A 79 -19.36 -12.14 8.04
N SER A 80 -18.84 -11.00 8.48
CA SER A 80 -19.64 -9.96 9.12
C SER A 80 -20.53 -9.30 8.07
N ALA A 81 -21.82 -9.17 8.37
CA ALA A 81 -22.73 -8.40 7.53
C ALA A 81 -22.25 -6.94 7.45
N GLY A 82 -22.28 -6.34 6.25
CA GLY A 82 -21.80 -4.97 6.02
C GLY A 82 -20.34 -4.83 5.58
N THR A 83 -19.51 -5.86 5.73
CA THR A 83 -18.10 -5.80 5.27
C THR A 83 -17.97 -6.17 3.79
N SER A 84 -17.20 -5.38 3.04
CA SER A 84 -16.94 -5.58 1.61
C SER A 84 -15.49 -6.00 1.33
N PRO A 85 -15.20 -6.68 0.20
CA PRO A 85 -13.83 -6.83 -0.29
C PRO A 85 -13.26 -5.47 -0.70
N LEU A 86 -11.93 -5.34 -0.63
CA LEU A 86 -11.21 -4.20 -1.19
C LEU A 86 -11.45 -4.16 -2.71
N ILE A 87 -11.73 -2.98 -3.24
CA ILE A 87 -11.61 -2.71 -4.68
C ILE A 87 -10.13 -2.50 -4.95
N GLY A 88 -9.57 -3.31 -5.84
CA GLY A 88 -8.13 -3.41 -6.04
C GLY A 88 -7.46 -2.07 -6.31
N VAL A 89 -6.34 -1.83 -5.64
CA VAL A 89 -5.50 -0.64 -5.81
C VAL A 89 -4.37 -0.97 -6.79
N ARG A 90 -3.99 -0.03 -7.64
CA ARG A 90 -2.88 -0.16 -8.58
C ARG A 90 -1.86 0.94 -8.34
N VAL A 91 -0.59 0.57 -8.31
CA VAL A 91 0.53 1.49 -8.11
C VAL A 91 1.52 1.28 -9.24
N VAL A 92 1.92 2.37 -9.89
CA VAL A 92 2.92 2.38 -10.96
C VAL A 92 4.04 3.34 -10.60
N GLY A 93 5.25 3.11 -11.12
CA GLY A 93 6.41 3.96 -10.87
C GLY A 93 7.48 3.48 -9.86
N PRO A 94 7.21 2.56 -8.90
CA PRO A 94 8.27 1.94 -8.11
C PRO A 94 9.37 1.34 -9.00
N HIS A 95 10.62 1.56 -8.64
CA HIS A 95 11.78 0.98 -9.31
C HIS A 95 12.71 0.30 -8.31
N ILE A 96 13.25 -0.87 -8.66
CA ILE A 96 14.04 -1.69 -7.73
C ILE A 96 15.34 -1.02 -7.25
N GLU A 97 15.84 -0.01 -7.96
CA GLU A 97 17.03 0.75 -7.54
C GLU A 97 16.73 1.86 -6.51
N GLN A 98 15.44 2.14 -6.24
CA GLN A 98 15.07 3.16 -5.27
C GLN A 98 15.29 2.69 -3.82
N PRO A 99 15.71 3.59 -2.92
CA PRO A 99 15.74 3.31 -1.49
C PRO A 99 14.36 2.92 -0.96
N VAL A 100 14.32 2.03 0.03
CA VAL A 100 13.06 1.56 0.64
C VAL A 100 12.20 2.71 1.18
N GLN A 101 12.80 3.78 1.69
CA GLN A 101 12.06 4.93 2.21
C GLN A 101 11.41 5.77 1.10
N GLU A 102 12.04 5.88 -0.07
CA GLU A 102 11.43 6.52 -1.24
C GLU A 102 10.26 5.70 -1.76
N LEU A 103 10.46 4.38 -1.89
CA LEU A 103 9.41 3.44 -2.29
C LEU A 103 8.23 3.48 -1.33
N THR A 104 8.48 3.48 -0.02
CA THR A 104 7.43 3.48 1.00
C THR A 104 6.57 4.74 0.91
N ALA A 105 7.19 5.92 0.78
CA ALA A 105 6.46 7.18 0.66
C ALA A 105 5.66 7.25 -0.65
N LEU A 106 6.22 6.78 -1.77
CA LEU A 106 5.56 6.73 -3.07
C LEU A 106 4.35 5.79 -3.02
N ILE A 107 4.54 4.54 -2.60
CA ILE A 107 3.48 3.53 -2.55
C ILE A 107 2.35 3.99 -1.62
N ALA A 108 2.68 4.57 -0.47
CA ALA A 108 1.69 5.13 0.45
C ALA A 108 0.84 6.24 -0.18
N GLY A 109 1.45 7.10 -1.01
CA GLY A 109 0.77 8.17 -1.73
C GLY A 109 -0.20 7.64 -2.77
N GLU A 110 0.27 6.75 -3.64
CA GLU A 110 -0.53 6.15 -4.70
C GLU A 110 -1.71 5.33 -4.13
N VAL A 111 -1.47 4.57 -3.05
CA VAL A 111 -2.55 3.86 -2.34
C VAL A 111 -3.58 4.83 -1.77
N GLN A 112 -3.13 5.93 -1.17
CA GLN A 112 -4.03 6.96 -0.64
C GLN A 112 -4.88 7.58 -1.76
N ASP A 113 -4.26 7.92 -2.89
CA ASP A 113 -4.94 8.54 -4.03
C ASP A 113 -5.99 7.61 -4.66
N GLU A 114 -5.65 6.33 -4.85
CA GLU A 114 -6.57 5.31 -5.37
C GLU A 114 -7.76 5.07 -4.43
N LEU A 115 -7.50 4.97 -3.12
CA LEU A 115 -8.53 4.79 -2.10
C LEU A 115 -9.47 6.00 -1.98
N ALA A 116 -8.92 7.22 -2.10
CA ALA A 116 -9.70 8.45 -2.04
C ALA A 116 -10.45 8.73 -3.35
N GLY A 117 -9.92 8.31 -4.50
CA GLY A 117 -10.48 8.56 -5.83
C GLY A 117 -11.55 7.55 -6.27
N GLY A 118 -11.49 6.32 -5.78
CA GLY A 118 -12.44 5.25 -6.13
C GLY A 118 -13.59 5.11 -5.14
N PHE A 119 -14.81 4.85 -5.61
CA PHE A 119 -15.90 4.37 -4.74
C PHE A 119 -15.39 3.12 -4.00
N PRO A 120 -15.52 3.00 -2.67
CA PRO A 120 -16.45 3.71 -1.80
C PRO A 120 -15.94 4.99 -1.13
N TYR A 121 -14.88 5.62 -1.66
CA TYR A 121 -14.25 6.85 -1.15
C TYR A 121 -13.72 6.66 0.26
N VAL A 122 -12.55 6.04 0.35
CA VAL A 122 -11.89 5.77 1.62
C VAL A 122 -10.92 6.91 1.93
N HIS A 123 -11.04 7.48 3.12
CA HIS A 123 -10.07 8.42 3.64
C HIS A 123 -9.08 7.66 4.53
N TRP A 124 -7.86 7.51 4.05
CA TRP A 124 -6.79 6.85 4.79
C TRP A 124 -5.39 7.43 4.45
N PRO A 125 -4.48 7.51 5.43
CA PRO A 125 -4.74 7.45 6.86
C PRO A 125 -5.24 8.80 7.36
N ILE A 126 -6.08 8.79 8.39
CA ILE A 126 -6.57 10.01 9.04
C ILE A 126 -6.11 10.13 10.50
N GLU A 127 -5.84 11.36 10.94
CA GLU A 127 -5.71 11.70 12.36
C GLU A 127 -6.79 12.72 12.72
N LYS A 128 -7.76 12.29 13.54
CA LYS A 128 -9.02 13.03 13.75
C LYS A 128 -9.68 13.29 12.38
N ASP A 129 -9.85 14.55 12.00
CA ASP A 129 -10.49 14.94 10.74
C ASP A 129 -9.47 15.37 9.66
N ARG A 130 -8.20 14.97 9.78
CA ARG A 130 -7.14 15.39 8.86
C ARG A 130 -6.48 14.19 8.18
N PHE A 131 -6.33 14.27 6.86
CA PHE A 131 -5.48 13.37 6.10
C PHE A 131 -4.02 13.51 6.54
N LEU A 132 -3.38 12.37 6.69
CA LEU A 132 -1.94 12.28 6.84
C LEU A 132 -1.32 12.11 5.45
N MET A 133 -0.44 13.04 5.08
CA MET A 133 0.27 12.94 3.81
C MET A 133 1.50 12.07 3.99
N PRO A 134 1.79 11.14 3.08
CA PRO A 134 3.08 10.47 3.06
C PRO A 134 4.14 11.46 2.58
N SER A 135 5.33 11.40 3.15
CA SER A 135 6.44 12.29 2.80
C SER A 135 7.78 11.63 3.08
N LEU A 136 8.76 11.93 2.23
CA LEU A 136 10.16 11.64 2.51
C LEU A 136 10.79 12.84 3.23
N ARG A 137 11.28 12.64 4.46
CA ARG A 137 11.95 13.68 5.26
C ARG A 137 13.20 13.13 5.91
N ASP A 138 14.33 13.79 5.66
CA ASP A 138 15.64 13.40 6.21
C ASP A 138 15.95 11.91 5.99
N GLY A 139 15.61 11.40 4.80
CA GLY A 139 15.80 9.99 4.43
C GLY A 139 14.81 9.00 5.07
N ARG A 140 13.72 9.48 5.68
CA ARG A 140 12.69 8.64 6.32
C ARG A 140 11.34 8.82 5.66
N ALA A 141 10.62 7.71 5.48
CA ALA A 141 9.23 7.72 5.06
C ALA A 141 8.33 8.00 6.26
N VAL A 142 7.59 9.11 6.24
CA VAL A 142 6.79 9.57 7.38
C VAL A 142 5.39 9.99 6.98
N TRP A 143 4.45 9.82 7.92
CA TRP A 143 3.13 10.43 7.86
C TRP A 143 3.16 11.83 8.47
N VAL A 144 2.63 12.83 7.76
CA VAL A 144 2.64 14.22 8.20
C VAL A 144 1.26 14.87 8.16
N VAL A 145 0.97 15.69 9.17
CA VAL A 145 -0.18 16.62 9.12
C VAL A 145 0.26 17.86 8.37
N ARG A 146 -0.08 17.97 7.08
CA ARG A 146 0.42 19.04 6.18
C ARG A 146 0.18 20.45 6.72
N SER A 147 -0.99 20.70 7.34
CA SER A 147 -1.34 22.03 7.86
C SER A 147 -0.51 22.49 9.06
N ALA A 148 0.16 21.56 9.75
CA ALA A 148 1.00 21.86 10.92
C ALA A 148 2.47 21.49 10.69
N ASP A 149 2.81 21.03 9.48
CA ASP A 149 4.12 20.47 9.11
C ASP A 149 4.67 19.43 10.11
N ARG A 150 3.76 18.73 10.79
CA ARG A 150 4.07 17.88 11.94
C ARG A 150 4.18 16.43 11.52
N ILE A 151 5.31 15.81 11.83
CA ILE A 151 5.50 14.36 11.71
C ILE A 151 4.67 13.66 12.78
N VAL A 152 3.86 12.68 12.37
CA VAL A 152 3.03 11.85 13.25
C VAL A 152 3.77 10.57 13.61
N SER A 153 4.25 9.84 12.60
CA SER A 153 5.02 8.61 12.74
C SER A 153 5.80 8.32 11.45
N GLU A 154 6.72 7.36 11.53
CA GLU A 154 7.23 6.70 10.33
C GLU A 154 6.12 5.82 9.72
N ILE A 155 6.19 5.60 8.41
CA ILE A 155 5.26 4.71 7.71
C ILE A 155 5.61 3.27 8.06
N GLY A 156 4.61 2.49 8.45
CA GLY A 156 4.71 1.14 9.02
C GLY A 156 4.59 1.09 10.54
N GLU A 157 4.59 2.24 11.21
CA GLU A 157 4.53 2.39 12.67
C GLU A 157 3.30 3.22 13.11
N LEU A 158 2.33 3.47 12.23
CA LEU A 158 1.18 4.33 12.52
C LEU A 158 0.21 3.70 13.51
N CYS A 159 0.16 2.37 13.51
CA CYS A 159 -0.72 1.53 14.31
C CYS A 159 0.13 0.73 15.31
N PRO A 160 0.13 1.07 16.61
CA PRO A 160 0.77 0.22 17.61
C PRO A 160 0.05 -1.14 17.67
N ARG A 161 0.83 -2.21 17.78
CA ARG A 161 0.33 -3.58 17.97
C ARG A 161 -0.27 -3.78 19.36
#